data_AF-A0A951MSQ5-F1
#
_entry.id   AF-A0A951MSQ5-F1
#
_cell.length_a   1.000
_cell.length_b   1.000
_cell.length_c   1.000
_cell.angle_alpha   90.00
_cell.angle_beta   90.00
_cell.angle_gamma   90.00
#
_symmetry.space_group_name_H-M   'P 1'
#
loop_
_entity.id
_entity.type
_entity.pdbx_description
1 polymer ?
#
loop_
_entity_poly.entity_id
_entity_poly.type
_entity_poly.pdbx_seq_one_letter_code
_entity_poly.pdbx_strand_id
1 'polypeptide(L)'
;MVGFPMENKPRRLVSIRRYVPDDRIPEYAELWAALHHAASTRGAHAWAFASADHRDTYLEFLEFGADSDVRSDEQVVAAIQALHEKFGEPYPTPRTLEEWVALPTPPPLEP
;
A
#
# COMPACT_ATOMS: atom_id res chain seq x y z
N MET A 1 25.42 -22.96 23.27
CA MET A 1 24.28 -23.24 22.39
C MET A 1 24.05 -21.99 21.57
N VAL A 2 24.25 -22.07 20.26
CA VAL A 2 24.43 -20.93 19.35
C VAL A 2 23.07 -20.30 19.06
N GLY A 3 22.91 -19.00 19.33
CA GLY A 3 21.78 -18.23 18.84
C GLY A 3 21.99 -17.94 17.36
N PHE A 4 21.11 -18.47 16.51
CA PHE A 4 21.08 -18.08 15.10
C PHE A 4 20.61 -16.61 15.03
N PRO A 5 21.34 -15.68 14.39
CA PRO A 5 20.71 -14.46 13.96
C PRO A 5 19.65 -14.88 12.96
N MET A 6 18.38 -14.77 13.33
CA MET A 6 17.29 -14.74 12.36
C MET A 6 17.63 -13.57 11.44
N GLU A 7 18.17 -13.85 10.25
CA GLU A 7 18.36 -12.85 9.21
C GLU A 7 16.96 -12.29 8.92
N ASN A 8 16.63 -11.19 9.60
CA ASN A 8 15.34 -10.54 9.48
C ASN A 8 15.37 -9.84 8.12
N LYS A 9 15.06 -10.60 7.06
CA LYS A 9 15.09 -10.11 5.68
C LYS A 9 14.19 -8.86 5.63
N PRO A 10 14.68 -7.75 5.05
CA PRO A 10 13.98 -6.49 5.09
C PRO A 10 12.61 -6.61 4.43
N ARG A 11 11.58 -6.13 5.13
CA ARG A 11 10.24 -5.97 4.56
C ARG A 11 10.25 -4.81 3.58
N ARG A 12 9.43 -4.93 2.55
CA ARG A 12 9.24 -3.91 1.50
C ARG A 12 7.85 -3.33 1.65
N LEU A 13 7.73 -2.03 1.45
CA LEU A 13 6.47 -1.30 1.45
C LEU A 13 6.36 -0.56 0.13
N VAL A 14 5.25 -0.77 -0.58
CA VAL A 14 4.86 0.01 -1.75
C VAL A 14 3.71 0.91 -1.33
N SER A 15 3.76 2.18 -1.73
CA SER A 15 2.67 3.13 -1.53
C SER A 15 2.17 3.70 -2.86
N ILE A 16 0.86 3.86 -2.98
CA ILE A 16 0.21 4.45 -4.15
C ILE A 16 -0.83 5.45 -3.66
N ARG A 17 -0.78 6.68 -4.17
CA ARG A 17 -1.88 7.62 -4.05
C ARG A 17 -2.78 7.46 -5.27
N ARG A 18 -4.08 7.29 -5.03
CA ARG A 18 -5.07 7.01 -6.08
C ARG A 18 -6.20 8.01 -6.03
N TYR A 19 -6.56 8.52 -7.19
CA TYR A 19 -7.80 9.26 -7.39
C TYR A 19 -8.92 8.29 -7.79
N VAL A 20 -10.06 8.38 -7.14
CA VAL A 20 -11.24 7.55 -7.34
C VAL A 20 -12.45 8.47 -7.42
N PRO A 21 -13.06 8.67 -8.59
CA PRO A 21 -14.29 9.45 -8.71
C PRO A 21 -15.37 8.95 -7.74
N ASP A 22 -16.10 9.87 -7.12
CA ASP A 22 -17.10 9.55 -6.08
C ASP A 22 -18.13 8.51 -6.54
N ASP A 23 -18.57 8.59 -7.80
CA ASP A 23 -19.52 7.67 -8.42
C ASP A 23 -18.94 6.26 -8.66
N ARG A 24 -17.61 6.12 -8.59
CA ARG A 24 -16.85 4.88 -8.81
C ARG A 24 -16.23 4.30 -7.55
N ILE A 25 -16.50 4.89 -6.37
CA ILE A 25 -16.03 4.35 -5.08
C ILE A 25 -16.45 2.89 -4.84
N PRO A 26 -17.70 2.46 -5.14
CA PRO A 26 -18.07 1.05 -4.97
C PRO A 26 -17.24 0.10 -5.83
N GLU A 27 -16.99 0.47 -7.09
CA GLU A 27 -16.15 -0.30 -8.01
C GLU A 27 -14.70 -0.37 -7.52
N TYR A 28 -14.17 0.75 -7.02
CA TYR A 28 -12.87 0.79 -6.38
C TYR A 28 -12.79 -0.15 -5.17
N ALA A 29 -13.78 -0.13 -4.29
CA ALA A 29 -13.81 -0.97 -3.10
C ALA A 29 -13.80 -2.47 -3.43
N GLU A 30 -14.49 -2.88 -4.50
CA GLU A 30 -14.47 -4.27 -4.99
C GLU A 30 -13.08 -4.68 -5.50
N LEU A 31 -12.45 -3.85 -6.34
CA LEU A 31 -11.10 -4.12 -6.85
C LEU A 31 -10.05 -4.11 -5.74
N TRP A 32 -10.19 -3.20 -4.78
CA TRP A 32 -9.32 -3.14 -3.60
C TRP A 32 -9.48 -4.39 -2.72
N ALA A 33 -10.72 -4.84 -2.48
CA ALA A 33 -10.98 -6.07 -1.73
C ALA A 33 -10.34 -7.30 -2.38
N ALA A 34 -10.35 -7.37 -3.71
CA ALA A 34 -9.67 -8.43 -4.46
C ALA A 34 -8.15 -8.40 -4.25
N LEU A 35 -7.52 -7.23 -4.33
CA LEU A 35 -6.09 -7.07 -4.04
C LEU A 35 -5.76 -7.45 -2.59
N HIS A 36 -6.54 -6.93 -1.64
CA HIS A 36 -6.35 -7.22 -0.21
C HIS A 36 -6.43 -8.72 0.06
N HIS A 37 -7.42 -9.41 -0.50
CA HIS A 37 -7.57 -10.85 -0.34
C HIS A 37 -6.40 -11.63 -0.96
N ALA A 38 -6.01 -11.31 -2.19
CA ALA A 38 -4.90 -11.98 -2.88
C ALA A 38 -3.57 -11.80 -2.12
N ALA A 39 -3.29 -10.59 -1.65
CA ALA A 39 -2.09 -10.29 -0.86
C ALA A 39 -2.10 -11.00 0.50
N SER A 40 -3.21 -10.91 1.25
CA SER A 40 -3.33 -11.48 2.59
C SER A 40 -3.21 -13.01 2.60
N THR A 41 -3.70 -13.67 1.55
CA THR A 41 -3.58 -15.13 1.39
C THR A 41 -2.12 -15.59 1.28
N ARG A 42 -1.21 -14.69 0.91
CA ARG A 42 0.25 -14.94 0.83
C ARG A 42 1.02 -14.38 2.02
N GLY A 43 0.35 -13.90 3.05
CA GLY A 43 0.99 -13.29 4.23
C GLY A 43 1.60 -11.91 3.96
N ALA A 44 1.22 -11.27 2.84
CA ALA A 44 1.46 -9.85 2.65
C ALA A 44 0.35 -9.05 3.35
N HIS A 45 0.60 -7.78 3.62
CA HIS A 45 -0.40 -6.88 4.20
C HIS A 45 -0.78 -5.82 3.19
N ALA A 46 -2.07 -5.50 3.11
CA ALA A 46 -2.57 -4.43 2.26
C ALA A 46 -3.47 -3.51 3.08
N TRP A 47 -3.30 -2.20 2.92
CA TRP A 47 -4.16 -1.20 3.57
C TRP A 47 -4.54 -0.09 2.60
N ALA A 48 -5.77 0.41 2.70
CA ALA A 48 -6.21 1.60 2.01
C ALA A 48 -6.82 2.57 3.03
N PHE A 49 -6.48 3.84 2.87
CA PHE A 49 -6.96 4.93 3.70
C PHE A 49 -7.58 6.00 2.80
N ALA A 50 -8.82 6.37 3.07
CA ALA A 50 -9.44 7.53 2.42
C ALA A 50 -8.90 8.83 3.07
N SER A 51 -8.66 9.86 2.26
CA SER A 51 -8.33 11.18 2.79
C SER A 51 -9.54 11.79 3.50
N ALA A 52 -9.31 12.46 4.62
CA ALA A 52 -10.34 13.18 5.36
C ALA A 52 -10.83 14.43 4.61
N ASP A 53 -9.91 15.08 3.87
CA ASP A 53 -10.16 16.33 3.16
C ASP A 53 -10.61 16.11 1.71
N HIS A 54 -10.25 14.96 1.12
CA HIS A 54 -10.51 14.61 -0.27
C HIS A 54 -11.11 13.19 -0.38
N ARG A 55 -12.43 13.08 -0.41
CA ARG A 55 -13.13 11.76 -0.38
C ARG A 55 -12.88 10.88 -1.61
N ASP A 56 -12.46 11.52 -2.69
CA ASP A 56 -12.06 10.92 -3.97
C ASP A 56 -10.59 10.46 -3.97
N THR A 57 -9.92 10.48 -2.80
CA THR A 57 -8.49 10.24 -2.70
C THR A 57 -8.17 9.16 -1.69
N TYR A 58 -7.38 8.19 -2.14
CA TYR A 58 -6.97 7.05 -1.35
C TYR A 58 -5.44 6.95 -1.29
N LEU A 59 -4.93 6.54 -0.14
CA LEU A 59 -3.56 6.12 0.07
C LEU A 59 -3.52 4.62 0.32
N GLU A 60 -2.87 3.92 -0.58
CA GLU A 60 -2.77 2.47 -0.61
C GLU A 60 -1.38 2.03 -0.19
N PHE A 61 -1.30 0.93 0.56
CA PHE A 61 -0.08 0.32 1.00
C PHE A 61 -0.11 -1.18 0.72
N LEU A 62 1.01 -1.71 0.23
CA LEU A 62 1.25 -3.14 0.11
C LEU A 62 2.61 -3.46 0.73
N GLU A 63 2.60 -4.24 1.81
CA GLU A 63 3.78 -4.63 2.58
C GLU A 63 4.04 -6.14 2.46
N PHE A 64 5.28 -6.53 2.17
CA PHE A 64 5.67 -7.93 2.06
C PHE A 64 7.12 -8.17 2.48
N GLY A 65 7.39 -9.38 2.98
CA GLY A 65 8.73 -9.88 3.30
C GLY A 65 9.18 -10.92 2.27
N ALA A 66 10.32 -11.56 2.53
CA ALA A 66 10.82 -12.62 1.65
C ALA A 66 9.87 -13.82 1.55
N ASP A 67 9.23 -14.19 2.67
CA ASP A 67 8.30 -15.32 2.73
C ASP A 67 6.89 -14.96 2.24
N SER A 68 6.64 -13.67 1.96
CA SER A 68 5.37 -13.16 1.43
C SER A 68 5.54 -12.33 0.17
N ASP A 69 6.61 -12.55 -0.60
CA ASP A 69 6.88 -11.79 -1.82
C ASP A 69 5.81 -12.07 -2.89
N VAL A 70 4.92 -11.11 -3.06
CA VAL A 70 3.76 -11.18 -3.97
C VAL A 70 4.03 -10.57 -5.34
N ARG A 71 5.24 -10.07 -5.62
CA ARG A 71 5.54 -9.33 -6.85
C ARG A 71 5.42 -10.15 -8.13
N SER A 72 5.56 -11.47 -8.03
CA SER A 72 5.42 -12.40 -9.14
C SER A 72 4.16 -13.27 -9.01
N ASP A 73 3.31 -13.00 -8.03
CA ASP A 73 2.04 -13.71 -7.89
C ASP A 73 1.02 -13.20 -8.92
N GLU A 74 0.53 -14.10 -9.77
CA GLU A 74 -0.35 -13.74 -10.89
C GLU A 74 -1.65 -13.07 -10.43
N GLN A 75 -2.23 -13.49 -9.29
CA GLN A 75 -3.47 -12.91 -8.79
C GLN A 75 -3.26 -11.51 -8.24
N VAL A 76 -2.15 -11.30 -7.51
CA VAL A 76 -1.79 -9.97 -7.00
C VAL A 76 -1.43 -9.03 -8.15
N VAL A 77 -0.65 -9.49 -9.13
CA VAL A 77 -0.30 -8.68 -10.30
C VAL A 77 -1.55 -8.29 -11.10
N ALA A 78 -2.46 -9.23 -11.35
CA ALA A 78 -3.71 -8.95 -12.05
C ALA A 78 -4.60 -7.96 -11.27
N ALA A 79 -4.69 -8.09 -9.94
CA ALA A 79 -5.45 -7.15 -9.11
C ALA A 79 -4.85 -5.74 -9.12
N ILE A 80 -3.52 -5.61 -9.06
CA ILE A 80 -2.82 -4.32 -9.20
C ILE A 80 -3.07 -3.72 -10.59
N GLN A 81 -2.99 -4.52 -11.65
CA GLN A 81 -3.25 -4.07 -13.02
C GLN A 81 -4.68 -3.56 -13.17
N ALA A 82 -5.69 -4.27 -12.65
CA ALA A 82 -7.08 -3.83 -12.70
C ALA A 82 -7.28 -2.47 -12.01
N LEU A 83 -6.67 -2.27 -10.83
CA LEU A 83 -6.70 -0.97 -10.15
C LEU A 83 -6.01 0.12 -10.98
N HIS A 84 -4.87 -0.17 -11.60
CA HIS A 84 -4.14 0.79 -12.43
C HIS A 84 -4.86 1.12 -13.75
N GLU A 85 -5.47 0.15 -14.42
CA GLU A 85 -6.23 0.38 -15.64
C GLU A 85 -7.45 1.28 -15.38
N LYS A 86 -8.11 1.12 -14.23
CA LYS A 86 -9.36 1.82 -13.92
C LYS A 86 -9.15 3.18 -13.25
N PHE A 87 -8.07 3.31 -12.47
CA PHE A 87 -7.81 4.42 -11.55
C PHE A 87 -6.32 4.83 -11.51
N GLY A 88 -5.51 4.40 -12.48
CA GLY A 88 -4.08 4.70 -12.54
C GLY A 88 -3.74 5.99 -13.27
N GLU A 89 -4.74 6.67 -13.83
CA GLU A 89 -4.58 8.03 -14.33
C GLU A 89 -4.04 8.93 -13.20
N PRO A 90 -3.04 9.78 -13.49
CA PRO A 90 -2.45 10.64 -12.49
C PRO A 90 -3.51 11.57 -11.89
N TYR A 91 -3.38 11.74 -10.57
CA TYR A 91 -4.15 12.68 -9.77
C TYR A 91 -4.26 14.05 -10.50
N PRO A 92 -5.46 14.59 -10.71
CA PRO A 92 -5.59 15.85 -11.44
C PRO A 92 -4.89 16.99 -10.69
N THR A 93 -4.13 17.81 -11.42
CA THR A 93 -3.55 19.06 -10.90
C THR A 93 -4.64 20.07 -10.48
N PRO A 94 -4.43 20.90 -9.42
CA PRO A 94 -3.18 21.15 -8.73
C PRO A 94 -3.10 20.57 -7.29
N ARG A 95 -2.08 19.72 -7.11
CA ARG A 95 -1.15 19.60 -5.97
C ARG A 95 -1.69 19.74 -4.54
N THR A 96 -1.64 18.62 -3.83
CA THR A 96 -0.86 18.56 -2.57
C THR A 96 0.25 17.53 -2.76
N LEU A 97 1.40 17.99 -3.23
CA LEU A 97 2.64 17.24 -3.06
C LEU A 97 2.91 17.30 -1.55
N GLU A 98 2.56 16.26 -0.81
CA GLU A 98 2.95 16.17 0.60
C GLU A 98 4.47 15.97 0.62
N GLU A 99 5.20 17.04 0.95
CA GLU A 99 6.60 16.93 1.36
C GLU A 99 6.64 16.19 2.70
N TRP A 100 7.02 14.91 2.65
CA TRP A 100 7.34 14.16 3.86
C TRP A 100 8.70 14.62 4.37
N VAL A 101 8.70 15.47 5.40
CA VAL A 101 9.91 15.78 6.16
C VAL A 101 10.11 14.67 7.19
N ALA A 102 11.23 13.96 7.12
CA ALA A 102 11.63 13.07 8.19
C ALA A 102 11.79 13.88 9.48
N LEU A 103 10.94 13.64 10.48
CA LEU A 103 11.19 14.18 11.81
C LEU A 103 12.47 13.52 12.36
N PRO A 104 13.35 14.28 13.03
CA PRO A 104 14.51 13.70 13.69
C PRO A 104 14.03 12.65 14.70
N THR A 105 14.68 11.48 14.70
CA THR A 105 14.39 10.41 15.65
C THR A 105 14.39 10.99 17.07
N PRO A 106 13.31 10.85 17.85
CA PRO A 106 13.31 11.31 19.24
C PRO A 106 14.42 10.57 20.02
N PRO A 107 15.10 11.24 20.97
CA PRO A 107 16.12 10.61 21.77
C PRO A 107 15.52 9.40 22.52
N PRO A 108 16.29 8.33 22.74
CA PRO A 108 15.82 7.20 23.53
C PRO A 108 15.38 7.68 24.91
N LEU A 109 14.25 7.14 25.39
CA LEU A 109 13.79 7.38 26.75
C LEU A 109 14.86 6.90 27.73
N GLU A 110 15.29 7.78 28.64
CA GLU A 110 16.16 7.39 29.75
C GLU A 110 15.46 6.34 30.63
N PRO A 111 16.22 5.36 31.17
CA PRO A 111 15.67 4.22 31.92
C PRO A 111 14.91 4.60 33.19
#